data_AF-F4N5E2-F1
#
_entry.id   AF-F4N5E2-F1
#
_cell.length_a   1.000
_cell.length_b   1.000
_cell.length_c   1.000
_cell.angle_alpha   90.00
_cell.angle_beta   90.00
_cell.angle_gamma   90.00
#
_symmetry.space_group_name_H-M   'P 1'
#
loop_
_entity.id
_entity.type
_entity.pdbx_description
1 polymer ?
#
loop_
_entity_poly.entity_id
_entity_poly.type
_entity_poly.pdbx_seq_one_letter_code
_entity_poly.pdbx_strand_id
1 'polypeptide(L)'
;MQQAGVVTLSGRDKRRAVIERLVRMLVTGSGLLVLLTLMLIFVYLLYAALPLFKPASINLHHQFAVNRSAPTLVMGTDAQGLVGYRIDDKGRGYFIRLDKQGESPAGSLISEHQLSPPPLSISRAAGRNLYMVLA
;
A
#
# COMPACT_ATOMS: atom_id res chain seq x y z
N MET A 1 -50.93 66.61 27.98
CA MET A 1 -50.31 66.83 26.65
C MET A 1 -49.00 66.06 26.60
N GLN A 2 -48.93 64.95 25.86
CA GLN A 2 -47.70 64.20 25.63
C GLN A 2 -47.44 64.19 24.12
N GLN A 3 -46.37 64.88 23.72
CA GLN A 3 -45.94 65.01 22.34
C GLN A 3 -45.44 63.65 21.85
N ALA A 4 -46.09 63.14 20.80
CA ALA A 4 -45.63 61.96 20.06
C ALA A 4 -44.33 62.33 19.33
N GLY A 5 -43.21 61.83 19.84
CA GLY A 5 -41.92 61.91 19.16
C GLY A 5 -41.97 61.07 17.88
N VAL A 6 -41.96 61.72 16.73
CA VAL A 6 -41.80 61.05 15.44
C VAL A 6 -40.36 60.59 15.35
N VAL A 7 -40.10 59.32 15.64
CA VAL A 7 -38.76 58.73 15.56
C VAL A 7 -38.36 58.66 14.09
N THR A 8 -37.48 59.56 13.66
CA THR A 8 -36.89 59.52 12.32
C THR A 8 -35.89 58.38 12.28
N LEU A 9 -36.22 57.32 11.54
CA LEU A 9 -35.35 56.15 11.33
C LEU A 9 -34.03 56.60 10.69
N SER A 10 -32.99 56.65 11.52
CA SER A 10 -31.65 57.08 11.14
C SER A 10 -30.99 56.03 10.24
N GLY A 11 -30.20 56.45 9.25
CA GLY A 11 -29.55 55.55 8.28
C GLY A 11 -28.67 54.43 8.89
N ARG A 12 -28.32 54.56 10.18
CA ARG A 12 -27.62 53.55 10.99
C ARG A 12 -28.46 52.28 11.22
N ASP A 13 -29.78 52.40 11.34
CA ASP A 13 -30.67 51.26 11.59
C ASP A 13 -30.87 50.42 10.33
N LYS A 14 -30.87 51.07 9.16
CA LYS A 14 -30.90 50.38 7.86
C LYS A 14 -29.65 49.51 7.64
N ARG A 15 -28.47 49.99 8.05
CA ARG A 15 -27.23 49.19 7.97
C ARG A 15 -27.27 47.96 8.88
N ARG A 16 -27.83 48.08 10.08
CA ARG A 16 -28.00 46.94 11.00
C ARG A 16 -28.92 45.88 10.40
N ALA A 17 -30.06 46.29 9.84
CA ALA A 17 -30.99 45.38 9.18
C ALA A 17 -30.37 44.63 7.99
N VAL A 18 -29.49 45.27 7.21
CA VAL A 18 -28.76 44.61 6.11
C VAL A 18 -27.76 43.57 6.63
N ILE A 19 -26.98 43.92 7.66
CA ILE A 19 -26.00 43.01 8.26
C ILE A 19 -26.70 41.79 8.86
N GLU A 20 -27.79 41.99 9.59
CA GLU A 20 -28.58 40.90 10.16
C GLU A 20 -29.12 39.95 9.08
N ARG A 21 -29.55 40.50 7.93
CA ARG A 21 -30.04 39.70 6.81
C ARG A 21 -28.92 38.92 6.11
N LEU A 22 -27.74 39.51 5.96
CA LEU A 22 -26.56 38.83 5.42
C LEU A 22 -26.11 37.69 6.34
N VAL A 23 -26.04 37.93 7.65
CA VAL A 23 -25.69 36.91 8.64
C VAL A 23 -26.69 35.76 8.59
N ARG A 24 -27.98 36.05 8.55
CA ARG A 24 -29.02 35.00 8.41
C ARG A 24 -28.84 34.18 7.13
N MET A 25 -28.60 34.84 5.99
CA MET A 25 -28.36 34.13 4.72
C MET A 25 -27.07 33.31 4.75
N LEU A 26 -26.00 33.81 5.36
CA LEU A 26 -24.74 33.09 5.50
C LEU A 26 -24.88 31.84 6.38
N VAL A 27 -25.57 31.96 7.53
CA VAL A 27 -25.79 30.84 8.45
C VAL A 27 -26.66 29.76 7.81
N THR A 28 -27.74 30.14 7.12
CA THR A 28 -28.60 29.16 6.44
C THR A 28 -27.91 28.57 5.20
N GLY A 29 -27.18 29.39 4.45
CA GLY A 29 -26.42 28.96 3.28
C GLY A 29 -25.27 28.01 3.64
N SER A 30 -24.55 28.27 4.72
CA SER A 30 -23.46 27.40 5.18
C SER A 30 -23.98 26.06 5.68
N GLY A 31 -25.12 26.02 6.38
CA GLY A 31 -25.76 24.76 6.77
C GLY A 31 -26.10 23.89 5.57
N LEU A 32 -26.66 24.48 4.50
CA LEU A 32 -26.95 23.77 3.26
C LEU A 32 -25.68 23.32 2.53
N LEU A 33 -24.66 24.18 2.48
CA LEU A 33 -23.38 23.88 1.84
C LEU A 33 -22.65 22.75 2.57
N VAL A 34 -22.66 22.74 3.91
CA VAL A 34 -22.12 21.66 4.73
C VAL A 34 -22.90 20.38 4.50
N LEU A 35 -24.23 20.42 4.47
CA LEU A 35 -25.06 19.23 4.21
C LEU A 35 -24.73 18.62 2.83
N LEU A 36 -24.65 19.46 1.78
CA LEU A 36 -24.24 19.05 0.44
C LEU A 36 -22.82 18.48 0.43
N THR A 37 -21.90 19.11 1.15
CA THR A 37 -20.50 18.67 1.23
C THR A 37 -20.38 17.34 1.97
N LEU A 38 -21.09 17.15 3.07
CA LEU A 38 -21.12 15.90 3.81
C LEU A 38 -21.70 14.79 2.94
N MET A 39 -22.79 15.06 2.22
CA MET A 39 -23.35 14.10 1.26
C MET A 39 -22.36 13.76 0.14
N LEU A 40 -21.65 14.74 -0.41
CA LEU A 40 -20.64 14.53 -1.45
C LEU A 40 -19.45 13.71 -0.93
N ILE A 41 -18.94 14.05 0.26
CA ILE A 41 -17.88 13.30 0.93
C ILE A 41 -18.35 11.88 1.21
N PHE A 42 -19.59 11.69 1.65
CA PHE A 42 -20.14 10.36 1.92
C PHE A 42 -20.12 9.47 0.66
N VAL A 43 -20.58 10.00 -0.49
CA VAL A 43 -20.52 9.28 -1.77
C VAL A 43 -19.07 9.02 -2.19
N TYR A 44 -18.17 9.98 -1.98
CA TYR A 44 -16.74 9.79 -2.25
C TYR A 44 -16.13 8.67 -1.41
N LEU A 45 -16.45 8.64 -0.11
CA LEU A 45 -15.99 7.59 0.80
C LEU A 45 -16.54 6.23 0.39
N LEU A 46 -17.81 6.16 0.00
CA LEU A 46 -18.39 4.92 -0.52
C LEU A 46 -17.61 4.44 -1.75
N TYR A 47 -17.35 5.31 -2.73
CA TYR A 47 -16.58 4.98 -3.93
C TYR A 47 -15.15 4.49 -3.60
N ALA A 48 -14.44 5.18 -2.71
CA ALA A 48 -13.08 4.82 -2.34
C ALA A 48 -13.00 3.53 -1.51
N ALA A 49 -14.05 3.20 -0.75
CA ALA A 49 -14.13 1.99 0.04
C ALA A 49 -14.57 0.76 -0.77
N LEU A 50 -15.37 0.91 -1.83
CA LEU A 50 -15.76 -0.19 -2.73
C LEU A 50 -14.59 -1.10 -3.17
N PRO A 51 -13.43 -0.59 -3.63
CA PRO A 51 -12.31 -1.45 -4.03
C PRO A 51 -11.69 -2.25 -2.88
N LEU A 52 -11.83 -1.82 -1.62
CA LEU A 52 -11.31 -2.56 -0.46
C LEU A 52 -12.03 -3.91 -0.26
N PHE A 53 -13.27 -4.01 -0.75
CA PHE A 53 -14.05 -5.25 -0.71
C PHE A 53 -13.82 -6.16 -1.92
N LYS A 54 -13.02 -5.73 -2.91
CA LYS A 54 -12.66 -6.62 -4.01
C LYS A 54 -11.80 -7.76 -3.46
N PRO A 55 -12.16 -9.03 -3.74
CA PRO A 55 -11.38 -10.16 -3.27
C PRO A 55 -9.95 -10.05 -3.80
N ALA A 56 -8.96 -10.39 -2.97
CA ALA A 56 -7.57 -10.45 -3.38
C ALA A 56 -7.40 -11.57 -4.41
N SER A 57 -7.48 -11.22 -5.70
CA SER A 57 -7.21 -12.14 -6.79
C SER A 57 -5.70 -12.19 -7.05
N ILE A 58 -5.05 -13.28 -6.66
CA ILE A 58 -3.68 -13.57 -7.10
C ILE A 58 -3.78 -14.08 -8.54
N ASN A 59 -3.66 -13.18 -9.51
CA ASN A 59 -3.58 -13.57 -10.91
C ASN A 59 -2.14 -14.00 -11.22
N LEU A 60 -1.91 -15.29 -11.46
CA LEU A 60 -0.65 -15.80 -12.00
C LEU A 60 -0.53 -15.34 -13.46
N HIS A 61 -0.12 -14.09 -13.67
CA HIS A 61 0.03 -13.52 -15.02
C HIS A 61 1.13 -14.21 -15.85
N HIS A 62 2.11 -14.80 -15.17
CA HIS A 62 3.31 -15.27 -15.82
C HIS A 62 3.83 -16.56 -15.17
N GLN A 63 3.62 -17.68 -15.86
CA GLN A 63 4.21 -18.96 -15.53
C GLN A 63 5.28 -19.26 -16.57
N PHE A 64 6.55 -19.22 -16.16
CA PHE A 64 7.67 -19.58 -17.02
C PHE A 64 8.31 -20.85 -16.47
N ALA A 65 8.37 -21.89 -17.31
CA ALA A 65 9.05 -23.13 -16.98
C ALA A 65 10.57 -22.92 -17.05
N VAL A 66 11.20 -22.67 -15.89
CA VAL A 66 12.65 -22.63 -15.79
C VAL A 66 13.16 -24.07 -15.70
N ASN A 67 13.35 -24.69 -16.87
CA ASN A 67 13.74 -26.09 -16.98
C ASN A 67 15.21 -26.25 -16.56
N ARG A 68 15.45 -26.71 -15.33
CA ARG A 68 16.79 -26.91 -14.78
C ARG A 68 16.90 -28.30 -14.16
N SER A 69 18.02 -28.96 -14.48
CA SER A 69 18.28 -30.37 -14.18
C SER A 69 18.45 -30.71 -12.69
N ALA A 70 18.56 -29.71 -11.82
CA ALA A 70 18.97 -29.91 -10.44
C ALA A 70 17.87 -29.45 -9.46
N PRO A 71 17.65 -30.21 -8.37
CA PRO A 71 16.50 -30.02 -7.48
C PRO A 71 16.61 -28.71 -6.69
N THR A 72 15.57 -27.88 -6.78
CA THR A 72 15.52 -26.60 -6.05
C THR A 72 15.37 -26.85 -4.56
N LEU A 73 16.32 -26.32 -3.81
CA LEU A 73 16.32 -26.30 -2.35
C LEU A 73 15.45 -25.15 -1.83
N VAL A 74 15.62 -23.95 -2.39
CA VAL A 74 14.86 -22.74 -2.01
C VAL A 74 14.54 -21.92 -3.25
N MET A 75 13.34 -21.35 -3.30
CA MET A 75 12.95 -20.38 -4.32
C MET A 75 12.21 -19.23 -3.65
N GLY A 76 12.47 -18.01 -4.10
CA GLY A 76 11.79 -16.82 -3.63
C GLY A 76 11.82 -15.70 -4.66
N THR A 77 11.23 -14.57 -4.31
CA THR A 77 11.20 -13.37 -5.14
C THR A 77 11.72 -12.19 -4.35
N ASP A 78 12.27 -11.20 -5.04
CA ASP A 78 12.63 -9.92 -4.46
C ASP A 78 11.38 -9.16 -3.95
N ALA A 79 11.58 -8.17 -3.08
CA ALA A 79 10.53 -7.35 -2.48
C ALA A 79 9.65 -6.64 -3.51
N GLN A 80 10.22 -6.31 -4.68
CA GLN A 80 9.48 -5.69 -5.78
C GLN A 80 8.82 -6.70 -6.71
N GLY A 81 9.05 -8.01 -6.53
CA GLY A 81 8.52 -9.08 -7.39
C GLY A 81 9.10 -9.10 -8.81
N LEU A 82 10.17 -8.34 -9.09
CA LEU A 82 10.77 -8.22 -10.42
C LEU A 82 11.80 -9.32 -10.73
N VAL A 83 12.44 -9.86 -9.68
CA VAL A 83 13.50 -10.87 -9.78
C VAL A 83 13.15 -12.05 -8.89
N GLY A 84 13.17 -13.25 -9.46
CA GLY A 84 13.09 -14.51 -8.74
C GLY A 84 14.49 -15.03 -8.48
N TYR A 85 14.73 -15.61 -7.31
CA TYR A 85 15.95 -16.34 -7.02
C TYR A 85 15.62 -17.80 -6.73
N ARG A 86 16.44 -18.70 -7.24
CA ARG A 86 16.36 -20.15 -6.99
C ARG A 86 17.71 -20.64 -6.54
N ILE A 87 17.78 -21.33 -5.42
CA ILE A 87 18.98 -21.97 -4.89
C ILE A 87 18.84 -23.47 -5.07
N ASP A 88 19.87 -24.07 -5.65
CA ASP A 88 19.98 -25.50 -5.93
C ASP A 88 20.60 -26.24 -4.74
N ASP A 89 20.41 -27.57 -4.68
CA ASP A 89 20.99 -28.44 -3.65
C ASP A 89 22.53 -28.38 -3.59
N LYS A 90 23.16 -27.97 -4.70
CA LYS A 90 24.61 -27.72 -4.85
C LYS A 90 25.08 -26.33 -4.41
N GLY A 91 24.21 -25.52 -3.80
CA GLY A 91 24.57 -24.18 -3.30
C GLY A 91 24.73 -23.12 -4.39
N ARG A 92 24.20 -23.37 -5.60
CA ARG A 92 24.18 -22.41 -6.70
C ARG A 92 22.89 -21.59 -6.68
N GLY A 93 23.03 -20.28 -6.68
CA GLY A 93 21.94 -19.32 -6.78
C GLY A 93 21.74 -18.85 -8.22
N TYR A 94 20.51 -18.96 -8.70
CA TYR A 94 20.07 -18.55 -10.02
C TYR A 94 19.11 -17.36 -9.86
N PHE A 95 19.47 -16.22 -10.44
CA PHE A 95 18.61 -15.05 -10.50
C PHE A 95 17.90 -15.01 -11.84
N ILE A 96 16.58 -14.91 -11.82
CA ILE A 96 15.70 -15.02 -12.98
C ILE A 96 14.82 -13.77 -13.03
N ARG A 97 14.71 -13.13 -14.19
CA ARG A 97 13.80 -12.00 -14.40
C ARG A 97 12.36 -12.51 -14.42
N LEU A 98 11.47 -11.93 -13.61
CA LEU A 98 10.05 -12.31 -13.56
C LEU A 98 9.19 -11.43 -14.47
N ASP A 99 9.72 -10.28 -14.90
CA ASP A 99 9.05 -9.32 -15.78
C ASP A 99 9.88 -9.06 -17.06
N LYS A 100 9.20 -8.64 -18.14
CA LYS A 100 9.81 -8.31 -19.42
C LYS A 100 10.47 -6.93 -19.32
N GLN A 101 11.77 -6.88 -19.51
CA GLN A 101 12.53 -5.63 -19.47
C GLN A 101 13.23 -5.43 -20.83
N GLY A 102 12.68 -4.55 -21.66
CA GLY A 102 13.18 -4.30 -23.02
C GLY A 102 13.04 -5.54 -23.93
N GLU A 103 14.14 -5.94 -24.55
CA GLU A 103 14.22 -7.10 -25.45
C GLU A 103 14.39 -8.44 -24.70
N SER A 104 14.66 -8.41 -23.39
CA SER A 104 14.81 -9.62 -22.58
C SER A 104 13.44 -10.16 -22.16
N PRO A 105 13.06 -11.40 -22.54
CA PRO A 105 11.83 -12.00 -22.08
C PRO A 105 11.89 -12.30 -20.58
N ALA A 106 10.74 -12.28 -19.93
CA ALA A 106 10.58 -12.81 -18.59
C ALA A 106 10.89 -14.33 -18.57
N GLY A 107 11.51 -14.80 -17.49
CA GLY A 107 12.12 -16.13 -17.39
C GLY A 107 13.60 -16.18 -17.81
N SER A 108 14.18 -15.07 -18.29
CA SER A 108 15.62 -15.00 -18.61
C SER A 108 16.50 -15.05 -17.37
N LEU A 109 17.62 -15.76 -17.46
CA LEU A 109 18.62 -15.83 -16.39
C LEU A 109 19.44 -14.54 -16.37
N ILE A 110 19.44 -13.86 -15.23
CA ILE A 110 20.19 -12.63 -14.99
C ILE A 110 21.62 -12.97 -14.64
N SER A 111 21.80 -13.87 -13.68
CA SER A 111 23.10 -14.25 -13.15
C SER A 111 23.03 -15.61 -12.45
N GLU A 112 24.11 -16.36 -12.53
CA GLU A 112 24.36 -17.59 -11.78
C GLU A 112 25.55 -17.32 -10.87
N HIS A 113 25.37 -17.48 -9.57
CA HIS A 113 26.44 -17.31 -8.60
C HIS A 113 26.47 -18.48 -7.63
N GLN A 114 27.67 -19.00 -7.35
CA GLN A 114 27.85 -20.00 -6.32
C GLN A 114 27.81 -19.32 -4.96
N LEU A 115 26.65 -19.39 -4.29
CA LEU A 115 26.40 -18.71 -3.02
C LEU A 115 27.05 -19.46 -1.85
N SER A 116 27.29 -20.75 -2.00
CA SER A 116 28.02 -21.55 -1.03
C SER A 116 28.95 -22.53 -1.75
N PRO A 117 30.26 -22.58 -1.43
CA PRO A 117 31.07 -23.74 -1.79
C PRO A 117 30.43 -24.98 -1.14
N PRO A 118 30.51 -26.18 -1.76
CA PRO A 118 29.97 -27.40 -1.16
C PRO A 118 30.48 -27.49 0.29
N PRO A 119 29.62 -27.82 1.27
CA PRO A 119 30.02 -27.82 2.68
C PRO A 119 31.22 -28.75 2.86
N LEU A 120 32.41 -28.16 3.01
CA LEU A 120 33.62 -28.86 3.37
C LEU A 120 33.50 -29.14 4.87
N SER A 121 33.01 -30.33 5.20
CA SER A 121 32.78 -30.83 6.56
C SER A 121 31.45 -30.42 7.19
N ILE A 122 30.48 -31.31 7.10
CA ILE A 122 29.50 -31.52 8.16
C ILE A 122 30.20 -32.46 9.14
N SER A 123 30.71 -31.95 10.25
CA SER A 123 31.14 -32.81 11.36
C SER A 123 29.88 -33.47 11.93
N ARG A 124 29.46 -34.57 11.31
CA ARG A 124 28.52 -35.50 11.91
C ARG A 124 29.27 -36.10 13.09
N ALA A 125 29.06 -35.55 14.27
CA ALA A 125 29.42 -36.19 15.52
C ALA A 125 28.60 -37.49 15.59
N ALA A 126 29.18 -38.54 15.03
CA ALA A 126 28.71 -39.90 15.23
C ALA A 126 28.79 -40.14 16.74
N GLY A 127 27.61 -40.40 17.32
CA GLY A 127 27.36 -40.60 18.73
C GLY A 127 28.58 -40.98 19.56
N ARG A 128 29.13 -39.99 20.27
CA ARG A 128 29.86 -40.24 21.50
C ARG A 128 29.33 -39.28 22.53
N ASN A 129 28.51 -39.86 23.39
CA ASN A 129 27.99 -39.32 24.63
C ASN A 129 29.19 -38.84 25.48
N LEU A 130 29.55 -37.56 25.36
CA LEU A 130 30.58 -36.96 26.20
C LEU A 130 29.89 -36.25 27.36
N TYR A 131 29.73 -37.02 28.43
CA TYR A 131 29.69 -36.47 29.77
C TYR A 131 30.97 -35.63 29.97
N MET A 132 30.76 -34.37 30.32
CA MET A 132 31.53 -33.56 31.28
C MET A 132 32.92 -34.11 31.69
N VAL A 133 33.94 -33.26 31.66
CA VAL A 133 34.67 -32.84 32.88
C VAL A 133 35.63 -31.69 32.53
N LEU A 134 35.62 -30.75 33.46
CA LEU A 134 36.32 -29.49 33.57
C LEU A 134 37.77 -29.75 34.01
N ALA A 135 38.75 -29.10 33.36
CA ALA A 135 40.03 -28.68 33.92
C ALA A 135 40.70 -27.71 32.94
#